data_AF-A0A1Y1RE72-F1
#
_entry.id   AF-A0A1Y1RE72-F1
#
_cell.length_a   1.000
_cell.length_b   1.000
_cell.length_c   1.000
_cell.angle_alpha   90.00
_cell.angle_beta   90.00
_cell.angle_gamma   90.00
#
_symmetry.space_group_name_H-M   'P 1'
#
loop_
_entity.id
_entity.type
_entity.pdbx_description
1 polymer ?
#
loop_
_entity_poly.entity_id
_entity_poly.type
_entity_poly.pdbx_seq_one_letter_code
_entity_poly.pdbx_strand_id
1 'polypeptide(L)'
;MEDCIMNSVSNENQTHLPFCATKIDAKKVHLGFDGGNLTSDAGALILREINQEIGLVEAIASELTDSRDAGKIKHTLHDLLSQRIIQIACGHEDANDSNTLRNDPIFKMITDRCPENGDALASQPTLSGTSNQ
;
A
#
# COMPACT_ATOMS: atom_id res chain seq x y z
N MET A 1 31.56 10.04 -9.94
CA MET A 1 31.50 10.91 -11.13
C MET A 1 31.35 9.97 -12.31
N GLU A 2 30.10 9.65 -12.63
CA GLU A 2 29.66 9.04 -13.88
C GLU A 2 28.15 9.20 -13.88
N ASP A 3 27.71 10.27 -14.55
CA ASP A 3 26.32 10.58 -14.83
C ASP A 3 25.79 9.56 -15.83
N CYS A 4 24.86 8.71 -15.41
CA CYS A 4 24.08 7.94 -16.37
C CYS A 4 22.95 8.84 -16.88
N ILE A 5 23.29 9.61 -17.91
CA ILE A 5 22.31 10.31 -18.76
C ILE A 5 21.46 9.22 -19.41
N MET A 6 20.21 9.10 -18.97
CA MET A 6 19.15 8.49 -19.78
C MET A 6 18.13 9.57 -20.08
N ASN A 7 18.00 9.82 -21.38
CA ASN A 7 17.25 10.87 -22.03
C ASN A 7 15.93 11.18 -21.33
N SER A 8 15.78 12.45 -20.95
CA SER A 8 14.50 13.10 -20.76
C SER A 8 13.75 13.11 -22.10
N VAL A 9 12.95 12.08 -22.35
CA VAL A 9 11.77 12.24 -23.20
C VAL A 9 10.76 12.97 -22.33
N SER A 10 10.72 14.29 -22.49
CA SER A 10 9.65 15.13 -21.97
C SER A 10 8.34 14.64 -22.57
N ASN A 11 7.62 13.78 -21.85
CA ASN A 11 6.26 13.41 -22.19
C ASN A 11 5.34 14.29 -21.35
N GLU A 12 4.61 15.20 -22.01
CA GLU A 12 3.82 16.29 -21.41
C GLU A 12 2.59 15.85 -20.60
N ASN A 13 2.52 14.59 -20.16
CA ASN A 13 1.44 14.03 -19.34
C ASN A 13 1.90 13.60 -17.94
N GLN A 14 3.00 14.15 -17.44
CA GLN A 14 3.42 13.92 -16.07
C GLN A 14 2.67 14.89 -15.15
N THR A 15 1.48 14.49 -14.69
CA THR A 15 0.76 15.20 -13.63
C THR A 15 1.59 15.17 -12.36
N HIS A 16 2.27 16.29 -12.08
CA HIS A 16 3.01 16.47 -10.85
C HIS A 16 2.01 16.73 -9.72
N LEU A 17 1.42 15.66 -9.19
CA LEU A 17 0.57 15.74 -8.02
C LEU A 17 1.45 16.25 -6.85
N PRO A 18 0.97 17.19 -6.01
CA PRO A 18 1.78 17.85 -4.98
C PRO A 18 2.35 16.89 -3.92
N PHE A 19 1.89 15.64 -3.91
CA PHE A 19 2.32 14.55 -3.04
C PHE A 19 3.31 13.58 -3.72
N CYS A 20 3.78 13.87 -4.94
CA CYS A 20 4.63 12.97 -5.73
C CYS A 20 6.09 12.97 -5.24
N ALA A 21 6.31 12.33 -4.10
CA ALA A 21 7.55 11.65 -3.76
C ALA A 21 7.27 10.58 -2.69
N THR A 22 6.23 9.75 -2.87
CA THR A 22 6.07 8.56 -2.03
C THR A 22 7.27 7.66 -2.27
N LYS A 23 8.26 7.75 -1.39
CA LYS A 23 9.39 6.84 -1.40
C LYS A 23 8.89 5.52 -0.83
N ILE A 24 8.89 4.50 -1.67
CA ILE A 24 8.68 3.12 -1.24
C ILE A 24 10.04 2.47 -1.28
N ASP A 25 10.50 1.93 -0.14
CA ASP A 25 11.85 1.33 -0.03
C ASP A 25 12.96 2.28 -0.52
N ALA A 26 12.88 3.56 -0.13
CA ALA A 26 13.76 4.65 -0.55
C ALA A 26 13.81 4.96 -2.07
N LYS A 27 12.99 4.29 -2.89
CA LYS A 27 12.89 4.51 -4.34
C LYS A 27 11.74 5.45 -4.68
N LYS A 28 11.97 6.34 -5.64
CA LYS A 28 10.91 7.19 -6.19
C LYS A 28 9.99 6.33 -7.06
N VAL A 29 8.69 6.41 -6.81
CA VAL A 29 7.67 5.78 -7.65
C VAL A 29 7.03 6.84 -8.52
N HIS A 30 6.87 6.54 -9.80
CA HIS A 30 6.20 7.42 -10.77
C HIS A 30 4.85 6.82 -11.13
N LEU A 31 3.82 7.66 -11.19
CA LEU A 31 2.51 7.28 -11.72
C LEU A 31 2.47 7.66 -13.21
N GLY A 32 1.99 6.74 -14.03
CA GLY A 32 1.85 6.91 -15.48
C GLY A 32 0.51 6.38 -15.97
N PHE A 33 0.15 6.74 -17.20
CA PHE A 33 -1.11 6.35 -17.86
C PHE A 33 -0.87 5.45 -19.09
N ASP A 34 0.25 4.74 -19.11
CA ASP A 34 0.71 3.92 -20.24
C ASP A 34 0.10 2.50 -20.27
N GLY A 35 -0.77 2.17 -19.32
CA GLY A 35 -1.46 0.88 -19.28
C GLY A 35 -0.68 -0.25 -18.62
N GLY A 36 0.42 0.04 -17.93
CA GLY A 36 1.26 -0.93 -17.22
C GLY A 36 0.61 -1.56 -15.97
N ASN A 37 1.20 -1.36 -14.80
CA ASN A 37 0.66 -1.87 -13.54
C ASN A 37 -0.52 -1.00 -13.08
N LEU A 38 -1.73 -1.38 -13.50
CA LEU A 38 -2.93 -0.57 -13.38
C LEU A 38 -3.60 -0.70 -12.01
N THR A 39 -4.31 0.37 -11.64
CA THR A 39 -5.12 0.48 -10.43
C THR A 39 -6.25 1.48 -10.69
N SER A 40 -7.39 1.27 -10.05
CA SER A 40 -8.48 2.24 -10.01
C SER A 40 -8.47 3.09 -8.74
N ASP A 41 -7.62 2.74 -7.78
CA ASP A 41 -7.65 3.25 -6.41
C ASP A 41 -6.44 4.14 -6.08
N ALA A 42 -5.88 4.83 -7.09
CA ALA A 42 -4.71 5.70 -6.91
C ALA A 42 -4.88 6.77 -5.80
N GLY A 43 -6.12 7.17 -5.49
CA GLY A 43 -6.45 8.06 -4.37
C GLY A 43 -6.09 7.50 -2.98
N ALA A 44 -5.93 6.18 -2.83
CA ALA A 44 -5.50 5.55 -1.59
C ALA A 44 -4.10 6.00 -1.13
N LEU A 45 -3.25 6.51 -2.03
CA LEU A 45 -1.96 7.11 -1.67
C LEU A 45 -2.12 8.36 -0.80
N ILE A 46 -3.20 9.11 -0.98
CA ILE A 46 -3.52 10.29 -0.15
C ILE A 46 -3.87 9.82 1.26
N LEU A 47 -4.67 8.76 1.38
CA LEU A 47 -5.03 8.18 2.68
C LEU A 47 -3.82 7.63 3.42
N ARG A 48 -2.88 7.00 2.69
CA ARG A 48 -1.60 6.57 3.22
C ARG A 48 -0.79 7.74 3.78
N GLU A 49 -0.66 8.84 3.02
CA GLU A 49 0.10 10.01 3.45
C GLU A 49 -0.52 10.65 4.70
N ILE A 50 -1.84 10.84 4.70
CA ILE A 50 -2.57 11.33 5.87
C ILE A 50 -2.34 10.41 7.07
N ASN A 51 -2.44 9.08 6.88
CA ASN A 51 -2.18 8.13 7.95
C ASN A 51 -0.74 8.23 8.50
N GLN A 52 0.26 8.48 7.65
CA GLN A 52 1.65 8.66 8.07
C GLN A 52 1.86 9.96 8.85
N GLU A 53 1.14 11.03 8.50
CA GLU A 53 1.18 12.29 9.26
C GLU A 53 0.50 12.17 10.63
N ILE A 54 -0.66 11.51 10.70
CA ILE A 54 -1.46 11.42 11.94
C ILE A 54 -1.11 10.22 12.82
N GLY A 55 -0.47 9.19 12.27
CA GLY A 55 -0.10 7.95 12.96
C GLY A 55 -1.29 7.09 13.44
N LEU A 56 -2.45 7.17 12.78
CA LEU A 56 -3.69 6.55 13.27
C LEU A 56 -3.58 5.02 13.35
N VAL A 57 -3.15 4.38 12.27
CA VAL A 57 -3.05 2.91 12.24
C VAL A 57 -1.99 2.42 13.22
N GLU A 58 -0.87 3.12 13.34
CA GLU A 58 0.18 2.80 14.31
C GLU A 58 -0.35 2.87 15.74
N ALA A 59 -1.07 3.94 16.09
CA ALA A 59 -1.67 4.09 17.41
C ALA A 59 -2.69 3.00 17.75
N ILE A 60 -3.48 2.54 16.77
CA ILE A 60 -4.41 1.42 16.98
C ILE A 60 -3.63 0.11 17.13
N ALA A 61 -2.63 -0.11 16.28
CA ALA A 61 -1.83 -1.33 16.30
C ALA A 61 -1.04 -1.48 17.61
N SER A 62 -0.53 -0.39 18.18
CA SER A 62 0.24 -0.41 19.44
C SER A 62 -0.59 -0.78 20.66
N GLU A 63 -1.89 -0.50 20.64
CA GLU A 63 -2.82 -0.84 21.72
C GLU A 63 -3.33 -2.29 21.64
N LEU A 64 -3.13 -2.96 20.49
CA LEU A 64 -3.57 -4.34 20.28
C LEU A 64 -2.46 -5.32 20.63
N THR A 65 -2.79 -6.31 21.45
CA THR A 65 -1.88 -7.43 21.73
C THR A 65 -1.99 -8.47 20.63
N ASP A 66 -0.90 -8.71 19.90
CA ASP A 66 -0.84 -9.79 18.93
C ASP A 66 -0.60 -11.13 19.62
N SER A 67 -1.68 -11.89 19.84
CA SER A 67 -1.65 -13.24 20.44
C SER A 67 -1.14 -14.33 19.50
N ARG A 68 -0.90 -14.00 18.22
CA ARG A 68 -0.48 -14.96 17.21
C ARG A 68 0.96 -15.39 17.47
N ASP A 69 1.26 -16.64 17.15
CA ASP A 69 2.61 -17.18 17.22
C ASP A 69 3.55 -16.36 16.32
N ALA A 70 4.51 -15.66 16.93
CA ALA A 70 5.40 -14.74 16.25
C ALA A 70 6.17 -15.39 15.08
N GLY A 71 6.48 -16.68 15.17
CA GLY A 71 7.16 -17.42 14.09
C GLY A 71 6.28 -17.69 12.85
N LYS A 72 4.98 -17.40 12.95
CA LYS A 72 3.99 -17.61 11.88
C LYS A 72 3.38 -16.29 11.38
N ILE A 73 3.82 -15.14 11.90
CA ILE A 73 3.33 -13.83 11.47
C ILE A 73 3.99 -13.47 10.15
N LYS A 74 3.19 -13.54 9.07
CA LYS A 74 3.58 -13.03 7.75
C LYS A 74 3.20 -11.55 7.54
N HIS A 75 2.14 -11.11 8.19
CA HIS A 75 1.61 -9.74 8.09
C HIS A 75 1.40 -9.21 9.51
N THR A 76 2.08 -8.11 9.83
CA THR A 76 1.97 -7.44 11.14
C THR A 76 0.55 -6.94 11.37
N LEU A 77 0.19 -6.65 12.62
CA LEU A 77 -1.10 -5.99 12.89
C LEU A 77 -1.21 -4.65 12.16
N HIS A 78 -0.12 -3.87 12.12
CA HIS A 78 -0.06 -2.64 11.36
C HIS A 78 -0.40 -2.85 9.87
N ASP A 79 0.19 -3.85 9.21
CA ASP A 79 -0.08 -4.15 7.80
C ASP A 79 -1.55 -4.51 7.57
N LEU A 80 -2.09 -5.36 8.45
CA LEU A 80 -3.47 -5.86 8.34
C LEU A 80 -4.49 -4.75 8.58
N LEU A 81 -4.24 -3.89 9.57
CA LEU A 81 -5.08 -2.73 9.86
C LEU A 81 -4.98 -1.67 8.76
N SER A 82 -3.78 -1.38 8.25
CA SER A 82 -3.56 -0.44 7.15
C SER A 82 -4.32 -0.90 5.90
N GLN A 83 -4.14 -2.17 5.52
CA GLN A 83 -4.87 -2.77 4.41
C GLN A 83 -6.37 -2.64 4.63
N ARG A 84 -6.88 -3.04 5.80
CA ARG A 84 -8.33 -3.10 6.03
C ARG A 84 -8.99 -1.73 6.08
N ILE A 85 -8.39 -0.77 6.80
CA ILE A 85 -8.94 0.58 6.97
C ILE A 85 -8.97 1.31 5.62
N ILE A 86 -7.90 1.20 4.84
CA ILE A 86 -7.81 1.87 3.54
C ILE A 86 -8.73 1.19 2.51
N GLN A 87 -8.85 -0.14 2.51
CA GLN A 87 -9.83 -0.85 1.68
C GLN A 87 -11.26 -0.34 1.94
N ILE A 88 -11.67 -0.26 3.20
CA ILE A 88 -13.00 0.28 3.57
C ILE A 88 -13.15 1.73 3.11
N ALA A 89 -12.13 2.57 3.33
CA ALA A 89 -12.17 3.97 2.90
C ALA A 89 -12.27 4.15 1.38
N CYS A 90 -11.75 3.19 0.61
CA CYS A 90 -11.87 3.13 -0.85
C CYS A 90 -13.17 2.44 -1.34
N GLY A 91 -14.03 1.98 -0.44
CA GLY A 91 -15.30 1.30 -0.78
C GLY A 91 -15.19 -0.22 -0.98
N HIS A 92 -14.06 -0.83 -0.63
CA HIS A 92 -13.83 -2.28 -0.66
C HIS A 92 -14.07 -2.87 0.73
N GLU A 93 -15.33 -2.82 1.15
CA GLU A 93 -15.76 -3.29 2.47
C GLU A 93 -15.82 -4.81 2.59
N ASP A 94 -16.01 -5.52 1.48
CA ASP A 94 -16.09 -6.97 1.50
C ASP A 94 -14.71 -7.59 1.64
N ALA A 95 -14.59 -8.56 2.55
CA ALA A 95 -13.30 -9.19 2.82
C ALA A 95 -12.77 -9.97 1.60
N ASN A 96 -13.65 -10.40 0.68
CA ASN A 96 -13.25 -11.13 -0.53
C ASN A 96 -12.48 -10.26 -1.54
N ASP A 97 -12.69 -8.94 -1.55
CA ASP A 97 -11.96 -7.98 -2.40
C ASP A 97 -10.46 -8.07 -2.15
N SER A 98 -10.06 -8.43 -0.93
CA SER A 98 -8.66 -8.64 -0.55
C SER A 98 -7.96 -9.74 -1.36
N ASN A 99 -8.68 -10.71 -1.93
CA ASN A 99 -8.07 -11.70 -2.81
C ASN A 99 -7.62 -11.10 -4.14
N THR A 100 -8.33 -10.08 -4.62
CA THR A 100 -7.98 -9.35 -5.85
C THR A 100 -6.98 -8.24 -5.52
N LEU A 101 -7.29 -7.40 -4.53
CA LEU A 101 -6.52 -6.21 -4.17
C LEU A 101 -5.13 -6.52 -3.59
N ARG A 102 -4.88 -7.74 -3.11
CA ARG A 102 -3.55 -8.11 -2.57
C ARG A 102 -2.40 -7.98 -3.56
N ASN A 103 -2.71 -7.95 -4.86
CA ASN A 103 -1.72 -7.76 -5.92
C ASN A 103 -1.77 -6.36 -6.54
N ASP A 104 -2.73 -5.52 -6.16
CA ASP A 104 -2.86 -4.17 -6.70
C ASP A 104 -1.63 -3.33 -6.29
N PRO A 105 -1.02 -2.59 -7.25
CA PRO A 105 0.21 -1.84 -6.99
C PRO A 105 0.04 -0.78 -5.91
N ILE A 106 -1.08 -0.06 -5.87
CA ILE A 106 -1.32 1.00 -4.90
C ILE A 106 -1.57 0.39 -3.53
N PHE A 107 -2.35 -0.69 -3.45
CA PHE A 107 -2.57 -1.39 -2.20
C PHE A 107 -1.27 -2.00 -1.63
N LYS A 108 -0.31 -2.40 -2.47
CA LYS A 108 1.04 -2.74 -1.98
C LYS A 108 1.76 -1.51 -1.41
N MET A 109 1.72 -0.38 -2.12
CA MET A 109 2.39 0.85 -1.70
C MET A 109 1.86 1.44 -0.39
N ILE A 110 0.55 1.31 -0.08
CA ILE A 110 -0.01 1.77 1.20
C ILE A 110 0.53 1.02 2.42
N THR A 111 1.11 -0.17 2.22
CA THR A 111 1.78 -0.96 3.27
C THR A 111 3.31 -0.97 3.11
N ASP A 112 3.86 0.05 2.41
CA ASP A 112 5.29 0.22 2.16
C ASP A 112 5.94 -0.91 1.34
N ARG A 113 5.14 -1.62 0.53
CA ARG A 113 5.62 -2.69 -0.34
C ARG A 113 5.80 -2.19 -1.76
N CYS A 114 6.84 -2.68 -2.43
CA CYS A 114 7.08 -2.36 -3.83
C CYS A 114 5.90 -2.83 -4.72
N PRO A 115 5.38 -1.99 -5.64
CA PRO A 115 4.22 -2.34 -6.46
C PRO A 115 4.47 -3.56 -7.37
N GLU A 116 5.68 -3.69 -7.92
CA GLU A 116 6.00 -4.76 -8.89
C GLU A 116 6.38 -6.07 -8.22
N ASN A 117 7.31 -6.04 -7.26
CA ASN A 117 7.94 -7.23 -6.69
C ASN A 117 7.74 -7.37 -5.17
N GLY A 118 7.03 -6.44 -4.53
CA GLY A 118 6.68 -6.56 -3.13
C GLY A 118 5.72 -7.72 -2.89
N ASP A 119 5.87 -8.32 -1.70
CA ASP A 119 5.03 -9.42 -1.25
C ASP A 119 3.55 -9.05 -1.33
N ALA A 120 2.74 -9.96 -1.86
CA ALA A 120 1.30 -9.78 -1.90
C ALA A 120 0.71 -9.59 -0.49
N LEU A 121 -0.31 -8.75 -0.38
CA LEU A 121 -1.00 -8.48 0.88
C LEU A 121 -1.75 -9.70 1.42
N ALA A 122 -2.32 -9.52 2.60
CA ALA A 122 -3.15 -10.50 3.25
C ALA A 122 -4.37 -10.83 2.39
N SER A 123 -4.63 -12.14 2.27
CA SER A 123 -5.82 -12.65 1.59
C SER A 123 -7.06 -12.54 2.48
N GLN A 124 -8.24 -12.78 1.91
CA GLN A 124 -9.50 -12.82 2.67
C GLN A 124 -9.42 -13.67 3.95
N PRO A 125 -8.98 -14.95 3.93
CA PRO A 125 -8.96 -15.77 5.14
C PRO A 125 -7.98 -15.26 6.20
N THR A 126 -6.92 -14.56 5.77
CA THR A 126 -5.94 -13.94 6.67
C THR A 126 -6.57 -12.78 7.44
N LEU A 127 -7.37 -11.94 6.76
CA LEU A 127 -8.05 -10.78 7.38
C LEU A 127 -9.25 -11.19 8.23
N SER A 128 -10.04 -12.19 7.81
CA SER A 128 -11.14 -12.69 8.64
C SER A 128 -10.63 -13.40 9.89
N GLY A 129 -9.49 -14.11 9.77
CA GLY A 129 -8.86 -14.80 10.90
C GLY A 129 -8.38 -13.87 12.02
N THR A 130 -8.04 -12.61 11.71
CA THR A 130 -7.70 -11.61 12.74
C THR A 130 -8.92 -10.99 13.42
N SER A 131 -10.09 -11.01 12.79
CA SER A 131 -11.33 -10.51 13.41
C SER A 131 -11.94 -11.48 14.42
N ASN A 132 -11.53 -12.76 14.41
CA ASN A 132 -12.06 -13.80 15.30
C ASN A 132 -11.14 -14.04 16.51
N GLN A 133 -10.50 -12.97 17.00
CA GLN A 133 -9.66 -12.97 18.20
C GLN A 133 -10.45 -12.44 19.40
#